data_AF-A0A2S3WDB6-F1
#
_entry.id   AF-A0A2S3WDB6-F1
#
_cell.length_a   1.000
_cell.length_b   1.000
_cell.length_c   1.000
_cell.angle_alpha   90.00
_cell.angle_beta   90.00
_cell.angle_gamma   90.00
#
_symmetry.space_group_name_H-M   'P 1'
#
loop_
_entity.id
_entity.type
_entity.pdbx_description
1 polymer ?
#
loop_
_entity_poly.entity_id
_entity_poly.type
_entity_poly.pdbx_seq_one_letter_code
_entity_poly.pdbx_strand_id
1 'polypeptide(L)' 'MKPRFVVIPAVPKEKPCPQHGIGFYTGAVCSGFNLYDNVEKLRLQLTFNQRAEAEAECSRLNVSAPG' A
#
# COMPACT_ATOMS: atom_id res chain seq x y z
N MET A 1 8.60 18.51 -7.93
CA MET A 1 7.25 18.37 -7.34
C MET A 1 7.24 17.12 -6.47
N LYS A 2 6.65 17.19 -5.27
CA LYS A 2 6.43 16.00 -4.43
C LYS A 2 5.11 15.34 -4.88
N PRO A 3 5.05 14.03 -5.14
CA PRO A 3 3.81 13.38 -5.53
C PRO A 3 2.79 13.45 -4.40
N ARG A 4 1.54 13.77 -4.73
CA ARG A 4 0.44 13.81 -3.77
C ARG A 4 0.18 12.42 -3.22
N PHE A 5 0.06 11.43 -4.09
CA PHE A 5 -0.17 10.04 -3.71
C PHE A 5 1.12 9.24 -3.74
N VAL A 6 1.31 8.36 -2.76
CA VAL A 6 2.41 7.40 -2.69
C VAL A 6 1.92 5.99 -2.35
N VAL A 7 2.56 4.97 -2.92
CA VAL A 7 2.24 3.57 -2.63
C VAL A 7 2.88 3.16 -1.31
N ILE A 8 2.10 2.54 -0.43
CA ILE A 8 2.56 2.01 0.86
C ILE A 8 2.07 0.56 1.06
N PRO A 9 2.79 -0.30 1.81
CA PRO A 9 2.35 -1.68 2.09
C PRO A 9 1.06 -1.66 2.90
N ALA A 10 0.05 -2.45 2.52
CA ALA A 10 -1.24 -2.49 3.21
C ALA A 10 -1.09 -2.82 4.70
N VAL A 11 -1.91 -2.19 5.56
CA VAL A 11 -1.94 -2.58 6.98
C VAL A 11 -2.40 -4.04 7.03
N PRO A 12 -1.65 -4.94 7.70
CA PRO A 12 -2.12 -6.28 7.96
C PRO A 12 -3.46 -6.17 8.69
N LYS A 13 -4.57 -6.53 8.03
CA LYS A 13 -5.84 -6.71 8.75
C LYS A 13 -5.60 -7.90 9.67
N GLU A 14 -5.76 -7.68 10.97
CA GLU A 14 -5.51 -8.62 12.07
C GLU A 14 -6.19 -9.98 11.83
N LYS A 15 -5.61 -10.81 10.97
CA LYS A 15 -5.72 -12.24 11.05
C LYS A 15 -4.39 -12.67 11.62
N PRO A 16 -4.33 -13.21 12.85
CA PRO A 16 -3.08 -13.74 13.37
C PRO A 16 -2.57 -14.76 12.37
N CYS A 17 -1.46 -14.45 11.69
CA CYS A 17 -0.72 -15.46 10.97
C CYS A 17 -0.37 -16.53 12.01
N PRO A 18 -0.67 -17.81 11.80
CA PRO A 18 -0.25 -18.85 12.72
C PRO A 18 1.26 -18.72 12.87
N GLN A 19 1.71 -18.44 14.08
CA GLN A 19 3.13 -18.46 14.44
C GLN A 19 3.56 -19.93 14.40
N HIS A 20 3.79 -20.46 13.20
CA HIS A 20 4.49 -21.72 13.04
C HIS A 20 5.98 -21.42 13.09
N GLY A 21 6.60 -21.94 14.14
CA GLY A 21 8.00 -21.75 14.44
C GLY A 21 8.92 -22.26 13.34
N ILE A 22 10.18 -21.89 13.52
CA ILE A 22 11.36 -22.31 12.75
C ILE A 22 11.58 -21.48 11.47
N GLY A 23 12.22 -20.33 11.70
CA GLY A 23 13.48 -20.07 11.01
C GLY A 23 13.43 -19.68 9.54
N PHE A 24 12.44 -18.91 9.07
CA PHE A 24 12.56 -18.17 7.81
C PHE A 24 11.91 -16.79 7.94
N TYR A 25 12.71 -15.72 7.85
CA TYR A 25 12.22 -14.37 7.62
C TYR A 25 11.72 -14.26 6.18
N THR A 26 10.58 -14.89 5.88
CA THR A 26 9.90 -14.72 4.59
C THR A 26 8.41 -14.65 4.83
N GLY A 27 7.84 -13.47 4.56
CA GLY A 27 6.40 -13.29 4.49
C GLY A 27 5.80 -12.66 5.74
N ALA A 28 6.18 -11.42 6.05
CA ALA A 28 5.12 -10.52 6.47
C ALA A 28 4.12 -10.51 5.31
N VAL A 29 3.02 -11.25 5.45
CA VAL A 29 1.93 -11.29 4.49
C VAL A 29 1.25 -9.91 4.53
N CYS A 30 1.94 -8.90 4.03
CA CYS A 30 1.32 -7.67 3.54
C CYS A 30 0.55 -8.12 2.31
N SER A 31 -0.69 -8.55 2.50
CA SER A 31 -1.51 -9.11 1.42
C SER A 31 -1.93 -8.08 0.36
N GLY A 32 -1.30 -6.90 0.34
CA GLY A 32 -1.55 -5.87 -0.64
C GLY A 32 -0.82 -4.55 -0.38
N PHE A 33 -1.20 -3.55 -1.15
CA PHE A 33 -0.67 -2.20 -1.17
C PHE A 33 -1.83 -1.20 -1.06
N ASN A 34 -1.64 -0.11 -0.33
CA ASN A 34 -2.57 1.03 -0.34
C ASN A 34 -1.87 2.25 -0.90
N LEU A 35 -2.65 3.28 -1.17
CA LEU A 35 -2.17 4.61 -1.50
C LEU A 35 -2.30 5.52 -0.28
N TYR A 36 -1.33 6.40 -0.09
CA TYR A 36 -1.32 7.44 0.92
C TYR A 36 -1.33 8.80 0.25
N ASP A 37 -2.29 9.65 0.63
CA ASP A 37 -2.34 11.05 0.21
C ASP A 37 -1.49 11.88 1.18
N ASN A 38 -0.39 12.46 0.68
CA ASN A 38 0.50 13.34 1.43
C ASN A 38 -0.12 14.70 1.76
N VAL A 39 -1.13 15.15 1.00
CA VAL A 39 -1.79 16.45 1.20
C VAL A 39 -2.83 16.30 2.30
N GLU A 40 -3.75 15.36 2.14
CA GLU A 40 -4.81 15.08 3.12
C GLU A 40 -4.31 14.24 4.32
N LYS A 41 -3.07 13.76 4.25
CA LYS A 41 -2.40 12.92 5.25
C LYS A 41 -3.19 11.66 5.60
N LEU A 42 -3.97 11.14 4.65
CA LEU A 42 -4.86 10.01 4.84
C LEU A 42 -4.47 8.83 3.96
N ARG A 43 -4.77 7.63 4.46
CA ARG A 43 -4.60 6.39 3.74
C ARG A 43 -5.89 6.07 3.00
N LEU A 44 -5.79 5.89 1.68
CA LEU A 44 -6.90 5.44 0.87
C LEU A 44 -7.25 4.00 1.24
N GLN A 45 -8.54 3.70 1.39
CA GLN A 45 -9.04 2.36 1.75
C GLN A 45 -8.90 1.34 0.60
N LEU A 46 -8.48 1.80 -0.58
CA LEU A 46 -8.24 0.97 -1.75
C LEU A 46 -7.01 0.07 -1.51
N THR A 47 -7.23 -1.24 -1.54
CA THR A 47 -6.18 -2.26 -1.36
C THR A 47 -5.94 -2.99 -2.67
N PHE A 48 -4.72 -2.91 -3.17
CA PHE A 48 -4.26 -3.61 -4.37
C PHE A 48 -3.51 -4.87 -3.97
N ASN A 49 -3.74 -5.98 -4.67
CA ASN A 49 -2.99 -7.20 -4.39
C ASN A 49 -1.59 -7.13 -5.00
N GLN A 50 -1.45 -6.43 -6.13
CA GLN A 50 -0.19 -6.28 -6.85
C GLN A 50 0.36 -4.86 -6.72
N ARG A 51 1.69 -4.75 -6.60
CA ARG A 51 2.37 -3.46 -6.55
C ARG A 51 2.17 -2.66 -7.83
N ALA A 52 2.22 -3.33 -8.99
CA ALA A 52 2.05 -2.69 -10.29
C ALA A 52 0.68 -2.02 -10.45
N GLU A 53 -0.39 -2.64 -9.93
CA GLU A 53 -1.73 -2.04 -9.92
C GLU A 53 -1.78 -0.77 -9.05
N ALA A 54 -1.15 -0.83 -7.87
CA ALA A 54 -1.06 0.33 -6.97
C ALA A 54 -0.25 1.47 -7.60
N GLU A 55 0.86 1.15 -8.28
CA GLU A 55 1.71 2.14 -8.95
C GLU A 55 1.03 2.78 -10.16
N ALA A 56 0.27 2.00 -10.94
CA ALA A 56 -0.53 2.52 -12.05
C ALA A 56 -1.58 3.51 -11.55
N GLU A 57 -2.32 3.16 -10.48
CA GLU A 57 -3.31 4.07 -9.89
C GLU A 57 -2.64 5.29 -9.24
N CYS A 58 -1.52 5.09 -8.53
CA CYS A 58 -0.73 6.18 -7.95
C CYS A 58 -0.35 7.21 -9.01
N SER A 59 0.16 6.73 -10.15
CA SER A 59 0.55 7.57 -11.28
C SER A 59 -0.66 8.30 -11.86
N ARG A 60 -1.77 7.58 -12.07
CA ARG A 60 -3.02 8.15 -12.59
C ARG A 60 -3.54 9.28 -11.70
N LEU A 61 -3.59 9.06 -10.39
CA LEU A 61 -4.07 10.06 -9.43
C LEU A 61 -3.14 11.27 -9.37
N ASN A 62 -1.82 11.06 -9.38
CA ASN A 62 -0.84 12.16 -9.39
C ASN A 62 -0.85 12.99 -10.68
N VAL A 63 -1.24 12.41 -11.82
CA VAL A 63 -1.43 13.18 -13.06
C VAL A 63 -2.75 13.97 -13.04
N SER A 64 -3.79 13.42 -12.42
CA SER A 64 -5.10 14.06 -12.34
C SER A 64 -5.24 15.11 -11.21
N ALA A 65 -4.37 15.06 -10.21
CA ALA A 65 -4.35 16.02 -9.12
C ALA A 65 -3.42 17.19 -9.50
N PRO A 66 -3.96 18.38 -9.84
CA PRO A 66 -3.11 19.56 -9.91
C PRO A 66 -2.47 19.77 -8.53
N GLY A 67 -1.14 19.88 -8.52
CA GLY A 67 -0.33 20.09 -7.31
C GLY A 67 -0.53 21.46 -6.68
#